data_AF-A0A6A3H2Y5-F1
#
_entry.id   AF-A0A6A3H2Y5-F1
#
_cell.length_a   1.000
_cell.length_b   1.000
_cell.length_c   1.000
_cell.angle_alpha   90.00
_cell.angle_beta   90.00
_cell.angle_gamma   90.00
#
_symmetry.space_group_name_H-M   'P 1'
#
loop_
_entity.id
_entity.type
_entity.pdbx_description
1 polymer ?
#
loop_
_entity_poly.entity_id
_entity_poly.type
_entity_poly.pdbx_seq_one_letter_code
_entity_poly.pdbx_strand_id
1 'polypeptide(L)'
;MIAKSVNSRRLLERSQLVCQDIMDMRISITPPYADATVVYWNNLLFEPRVIEFVKEDLSGMFLLRKVVSSLNLCPRHRDLCHNAFCGAFKLEKVLYLPCSWKANLQQVFVYQSQ
;
A
#
# COMPACT_ATOMS: atom_id res chain seq x y z
N MET A 1 17.99 22.95 -6.46
CA MET A 1 19.02 22.14 -7.12
C MET A 1 19.50 21.11 -6.12
N ILE A 2 18.99 19.87 -6.15
CA ILE A 2 19.35 18.83 -5.16
C ILE A 2 20.74 18.30 -5.53
N ALA A 3 21.67 18.34 -4.58
CA ALA A 3 23.03 17.85 -4.74
C ALA A 3 23.02 16.34 -5.10
N LYS A 4 23.53 16.01 -6.28
CA LYS A 4 23.61 14.63 -6.80
C LYS A 4 24.75 13.89 -6.09
N SER A 5 24.46 13.16 -5.02
CA SER A 5 25.44 12.26 -4.40
C SER A 5 25.63 10.99 -5.24
N VAL A 6 26.80 10.37 -5.19
CA VAL A 6 27.07 9.10 -5.91
C VAL A 6 26.07 7.99 -5.52
N ASN A 7 25.57 8.02 -4.28
CA ASN A 7 24.53 7.10 -3.80
C ASN A 7 23.16 7.35 -4.46
N SER A 8 22.84 8.62 -4.79
CA SER A 8 21.59 8.95 -5.47
C SER A 8 21.52 8.36 -6.89
N ARG A 9 22.66 8.26 -7.59
CA ARG A 9 22.76 7.67 -8.93
C ARG A 9 22.49 6.16 -8.93
N ARG A 10 23.06 5.40 -7.99
CA ARG A 10 22.84 3.95 -7.86
C ARG A 10 21.42 3.59 -7.40
N LEU A 11 20.79 4.45 -6.60
CA LEU A 11 19.39 4.27 -6.19
C LEU A 11 18.43 4.46 -7.36
N LEU A 12 18.67 5.48 -8.20
CA LEU A 12 17.88 5.74 -9.41
C LEU A 12 17.88 4.57 -10.39
N GLU A 13 18.96 3.80 -10.48
CA GLU A 13 19.02 2.60 -11.34
C GLU A 13 18.13 1.45 -10.86
N ARG A 14 17.70 1.46 -9.58
CA ARG A 14 16.89 0.40 -8.97
C ARG A 14 15.46 0.85 -8.63
N SER A 15 15.17 2.14 -8.78
CA SER A 15 13.86 2.73 -8.48
C SER A 15 13.20 3.21 -9.76
N GLN A 16 12.03 2.67 -10.07
CA GLN A 16 11.18 3.18 -11.14
C GLN A 16 10.16 4.15 -10.55
N LEU A 17 10.01 5.31 -11.19
CA LEU A 17 8.99 6.29 -10.88
C LEU A 17 8.04 6.36 -12.07
N VAL A 18 6.76 6.13 -11.81
CA VAL A 18 5.73 6.10 -12.84
C VAL A 18 4.65 7.13 -12.49
N CYS A 19 4.30 7.95 -13.47
CA CYS A 19 3.23 8.93 -13.38
C CYS A 19 2.02 8.38 -14.14
N GLN A 20 1.14 7.68 -13.44
CA GLN A 20 -0.05 7.06 -14.01
C GLN A 20 -1.17 7.02 -12.97
N ASP A 21 -2.42 6.98 -13.44
CA ASP A 21 -3.56 6.72 -12.58
C ASP A 21 -3.55 5.26 -12.14
N ILE A 22 -3.61 5.01 -10.83
CA ILE A 22 -3.59 3.67 -10.25
C ILE A 22 -4.78 2.82 -10.75
N MET A 23 -5.90 3.47 -11.07
CA MET A 23 -7.10 2.82 -11.61
C MET A 23 -6.87 2.20 -12.99
N ASP A 24 -5.86 2.66 -13.73
CA ASP A 24 -5.52 2.18 -15.07
C ASP A 24 -4.36 1.16 -15.07
N MET A 25 -3.66 0.97 -13.94
CA MET A 25 -2.41 0.19 -13.88
C MET A 25 -2.61 -1.32 -13.74
N ARG A 26 -3.73 -1.76 -13.14
CA ARG A 26 -4.00 -3.17 -12.79
C ARG A 26 -2.79 -3.85 -12.17
N ILE A 27 -2.39 -3.39 -10.99
CA ILE A 27 -1.11 -3.77 -10.36
C ILE A 27 -1.06 -5.25 -9.97
N SER A 28 -2.22 -5.91 -9.88
CA SER A 28 -2.37 -7.34 -9.60
C SER A 28 -1.76 -8.25 -10.67
N ILE A 29 -1.74 -7.81 -11.92
CA ILE A 29 -1.33 -8.64 -13.08
C ILE A 29 -0.22 -8.03 -13.93
N THR A 30 0.12 -6.75 -13.69
CA THR A 30 1.11 -6.03 -14.48
C THR A 30 2.49 -6.08 -13.81
N PRO A 31 3.51 -6.72 -14.40
CA PRO A 31 4.88 -6.63 -13.91
C PRO A 31 5.44 -5.20 -14.05
N PRO A 32 6.33 -4.74 -13.14
CA PRO A 32 6.87 -5.47 -11.99
C PRO A 32 5.96 -5.42 -10.76
N TYR A 33 4.81 -4.76 -10.82
CA TYR A 33 3.95 -4.53 -9.66
C TYR A 33 3.38 -5.83 -9.10
N ALA A 34 2.94 -6.75 -9.96
CA ALA A 34 2.41 -8.05 -9.58
C ALA A 34 3.40 -8.89 -8.74
N ASP A 35 4.70 -8.63 -8.89
CA ASP A 35 5.78 -9.32 -8.18
C ASP A 35 6.16 -8.65 -6.85
N ALA A 36 5.48 -7.57 -6.47
CA ALA A 36 5.77 -6.85 -5.23
C ALA A 36 5.41 -7.71 -4.01
N THR A 37 6.37 -7.83 -3.08
CA THR A 37 6.17 -8.58 -1.83
C THR A 37 5.74 -7.69 -0.66
N VAL A 38 5.93 -6.38 -0.78
CA VAL A 38 5.54 -5.37 0.21
C VAL A 38 4.98 -4.17 -0.52
N VAL A 39 3.79 -3.72 -0.12
CA VAL A 39 3.18 -2.49 -0.61
C VAL A 39 3.06 -1.49 0.54
N TYR A 40 3.58 -0.29 0.33
CA TYR A 40 3.28 0.88 1.16
C TYR A 40 2.33 1.80 0.40
N TRP A 41 1.23 2.18 1.05
CA TRP A 41 0.19 2.98 0.43
C TRP A 41 -0.29 4.07 1.38
N ASN A 42 0.14 5.30 1.10
CA ASN A 42 -0.35 6.49 1.79
C ASN A 42 -1.70 6.92 1.21
N ASN A 43 -2.78 6.35 1.74
CA ASN A 43 -4.10 6.44 1.14
C ASN A 43 -5.07 7.42 1.82
N LEU A 44 -4.58 8.34 2.65
CA LEU A 44 -5.42 9.21 3.49
C LEU A 44 -6.43 10.06 2.72
N LEU A 45 -6.07 10.52 1.53
CA LEU A 45 -6.86 11.46 0.73
C LEU A 45 -7.49 10.82 -0.52
N PHE A 46 -7.38 9.50 -0.66
CA PHE A 46 -7.98 8.82 -1.80
C PHE A 46 -9.49 8.70 -1.64
N GLU A 47 -10.21 8.86 -2.75
CA GLU A 47 -11.65 8.65 -2.79
C GLU A 47 -11.99 7.18 -2.47
N PRO A 48 -13.13 6.89 -1.82
CA PRO A 48 -13.53 5.53 -1.46
C PRO A 48 -13.51 4.54 -2.64
N ARG A 49 -13.90 4.98 -3.84
CA ARG A 49 -13.86 4.12 -5.05
C ARG A 49 -12.44 3.66 -5.41
N VAL A 50 -11.45 4.53 -5.26
CA VAL A 50 -10.05 4.18 -5.51
C VAL A 50 -9.55 3.26 -4.41
N ILE A 51 -10.02 3.47 -3.19
CA ILE A 51 -9.66 2.59 -2.08
C ILE A 51 -10.13 1.16 -2.32
N GLU A 52 -11.40 0.97 -2.71
CA GLU A 52 -11.93 -0.36 -2.97
C GLU A 52 -11.28 -1.02 -4.21
N PHE A 53 -11.05 -0.26 -5.28
CA PHE A 53 -10.32 -0.77 -6.45
C PHE A 53 -8.93 -1.30 -6.09
N VAL A 54 -8.12 -0.49 -5.39
CA VAL A 54 -6.78 -0.91 -5.00
C VAL A 54 -6.83 -2.07 -4.01
N LYS A 55 -7.82 -2.15 -3.12
CA LYS A 55 -8.01 -3.31 -2.22
C LYS A 55 -8.27 -4.60 -3.00
N GLU A 56 -9.09 -4.57 -4.05
CA GLU A 56 -9.33 -5.73 -4.91
C GLU A 56 -8.03 -6.16 -5.59
N ASP A 57 -7.28 -5.20 -6.16
CA ASP A 57 -5.99 -5.48 -6.80
C ASP A 57 -4.98 -6.09 -5.83
N LEU A 58 -4.81 -5.51 -4.63
CA LEU A 58 -3.91 -6.04 -3.61
C LEU A 58 -4.30 -7.47 -3.19
N SER A 59 -5.61 -7.78 -3.14
CA SER A 59 -6.10 -9.12 -2.80
C SER A 59 -5.76 -10.16 -3.86
N GLY A 60 -5.56 -9.74 -5.11
CA GLY A 60 -5.17 -10.61 -6.22
C GLY A 60 -3.65 -10.82 -6.35
N MET A 61 -2.82 -10.10 -5.59
CA MET A 61 -1.36 -10.17 -5.71
C MET A 61 -0.79 -11.39 -4.96
N PHE A 62 -0.50 -12.46 -5.70
CA PHE A 62 -0.05 -13.74 -5.12
C PHE A 62 1.25 -13.64 -4.29
N LEU A 63 2.20 -12.80 -4.69
CA LEU A 63 3.50 -12.67 -4.02
C LEU A 63 3.48 -11.65 -2.87
N LEU A 64 2.37 -10.93 -2.68
CA LEU A 64 2.26 -9.85 -1.71
C LEU A 64 2.13 -10.39 -0.29
N ARG A 65 3.12 -10.10 0.55
CA ARG A 65 3.19 -10.59 1.93
C ARG A 65 2.81 -9.53 2.97
N LYS A 66 3.05 -8.26 2.67
CA LYS A 66 2.77 -7.15 3.59
C LYS A 66 2.10 -5.99 2.88
N VAL A 67 1.04 -5.46 3.49
CA VAL A 67 0.42 -4.19 3.10
C VAL A 67 0.52 -3.22 4.25
N VAL A 68 1.06 -2.04 3.99
CA VAL A 68 1.16 -0.95 4.96
C VAL A 68 0.30 0.20 4.46
N SER A 69 -0.74 0.53 5.22
CA SER A 69 -1.75 1.52 4.82
C SER A 69 -1.91 2.62 5.86
N SER A 70 -2.14 3.85 5.42
CA SER A 70 -2.46 4.97 6.33
C SER A 70 -3.91 4.95 6.84
N LEU A 71 -4.78 4.12 6.25
CA LEU A 71 -6.18 3.93 6.64
C LEU A 71 -6.42 2.49 7.10
N ASN A 72 -7.41 2.31 7.98
CA ASN A 72 -7.92 0.99 8.29
C ASN A 72 -8.79 0.49 7.13
N LEU A 73 -8.30 -0.50 6.39
CA LEU A 73 -8.96 -1.03 5.18
C LEU A 73 -10.21 -1.88 5.47
N CYS A 74 -10.40 -2.29 6.74
CA CYS A 74 -11.64 -2.90 7.21
C CYS A 74 -11.93 -2.50 8.66
N PRO A 75 -12.48 -1.30 8.89
CA PRO A 75 -12.73 -0.78 10.24
C PRO A 75 -13.82 -1.54 11.00
N ARG A 76 -14.67 -2.28 10.28
CA ARG A 76 -15.76 -3.08 10.85
C ARG A 76 -15.52 -4.59 10.69
N HIS A 77 -14.26 -5.02 10.76
CA HIS A 77 -13.92 -6.43 10.65
C HIS A 77 -14.66 -7.27 11.71
N ARG A 78 -15.17 -8.43 11.28
CA ARG A 78 -15.91 -9.42 12.07
C ARG A 78 -15.56 -10.81 11.54
N ASP A 79 -15.80 -11.86 12.32
CA ASP A 79 -15.47 -13.24 11.94
C ASP A 79 -16.12 -13.67 10.59
N LEU A 80 -17.30 -13.14 10.28
CA LEU A 80 -18.02 -13.38 9.01
C LEU A 80 -17.81 -12.24 7.98
N CYS A 81 -16.60 -11.70 7.86
CA CYS A 81 -16.31 -10.65 6.89
C CYS A 81 -16.16 -11.24 5.47
N HIS A 82 -17.01 -10.81 4.54
CA HIS A 82 -16.96 -11.23 3.14
C HIS A 82 -16.08 -10.33 2.25
N ASN A 83 -15.33 -9.39 2.84
CA ASN A 83 -14.43 -8.54 2.05
C ASN A 83 -13.22 -9.37 1.59
N ALA A 84 -12.97 -9.44 0.27
CA ALA A 84 -11.86 -10.19 -0.31
C ALA A 84 -10.51 -9.86 0.34
N PHE A 85 -10.28 -8.58 0.68
CA PHE A 85 -9.08 -8.13 1.36
C PHE A 85 -8.88 -8.80 2.73
N CYS A 86 -9.97 -9.03 3.48
CA CYS A 86 -9.90 -9.71 4.77
C CYS A 86 -9.68 -11.23 4.65
N GLY A 87 -10.00 -11.80 3.49
CA GLY A 87 -9.63 -13.19 3.17
C GLY A 87 -8.16 -13.35 2.80
N ALA A 88 -7.58 -12.34 2.15
CA ALA A 88 -6.16 -12.35 1.76
C ALA A 88 -5.22 -11.88 2.87
N PHE A 89 -5.66 -10.94 3.71
CA PHE A 89 -4.81 -10.26 4.69
C PHE A 89 -5.43 -10.18 6.08
N LYS A 90 -4.58 -10.27 7.10
CA LYS A 90 -4.92 -10.05 8.51
C LYS A 90 -4.18 -8.83 9.06
N LEU A 91 -4.86 -8.00 9.84
CA LEU A 91 -4.20 -6.89 10.55
C LEU A 91 -3.23 -7.49 11.58
N GLU A 92 -1.94 -7.22 11.41
CA GLU A 92 -0.89 -7.70 12.30
C GLU A 92 -0.64 -6.71 13.44
N LYS A 93 -0.51 -5.41 13.11
CA LYS A 93 -0.23 -4.36 14.09
C LYS A 93 -0.60 -2.97 13.58
N VAL A 94 -0.73 -2.04 14.53
CA VAL A 94 -0.92 -0.61 14.28
C VAL A 94 0.30 0.14 14.78
N LEU A 95 0.86 0.99 13.92
CA LEU A 95 2.00 1.84 14.21
C LEU A 95 1.55 3.29 14.34
N TYR A 96 2.30 4.08 15.11
CA TYR A 96 2.09 5.52 15.26
C TYR A 96 3.34 6.24 14.77
N LEU A 97 3.27 6.83 13.59
CA LEU A 97 4.41 7.41 12.89
C LEU A 97 4.27 8.94 12.75
N PRO A 98 5.37 9.71 12.78
CA PRO A 98 5.32 11.13 12.47
C PRO A 98 4.91 11.36 11.01
N CYS A 99 4.23 12.47 10.73
CA CYS A 99 3.94 12.91 9.36
C CYS A 99 4.11 14.42 9.22
N SER A 100 4.21 14.90 7.98
CA SER A 100 4.55 16.30 7.69
C SER A 100 3.38 17.28 7.78
N TRP A 101 2.15 16.82 7.94
CA TRP A 101 0.93 17.64 7.83
C TRP A 101 0.10 17.74 9.13
N LYS A 102 0.54 17.15 10.24
CA LYS A 102 -0.07 17.35 11.56
C LYS A 102 0.94 17.13 12.68
N ALA A 103 0.67 17.71 13.85
CA ALA A 103 1.52 17.56 15.04
C ALA A 103 1.43 16.17 15.68
N ASN A 104 0.26 15.54 15.62
CA ASN A 104 0.02 14.23 16.22
C ASN A 104 0.51 13.10 15.33
N LEU A 105 0.88 11.97 15.94
CA LEU A 105 1.27 10.77 15.18
C LEU A 105 0.11 10.27 14.29
N GLN A 106 0.47 9.79 13.10
CA GLN A 106 -0.43 9.12 12.17
C GLN A 106 -0.48 7.63 12.49
N GLN A 107 -1.70 7.10 12.59
CA GLN A 107 -1.91 5.66 12.65
C GLN A 107 -1.62 5.05 11.28
N VAL A 108 -0.82 3.99 11.28
CA VAL A 108 -0.48 3.20 10.09
C VAL A 108 -0.77 1.74 10.39
N PHE A 109 -1.52 1.09 9.52
CA PHE A 109 -2.02 -0.27 9.67
C PHE A 109 -1.14 -1.21 8.87
N VAL A 110 -0.55 -2.21 9.55
CA VAL A 110 0.29 -3.22 8.92
C VAL A 110 -0.50 -4.52 8.84
N TYR A 111 -0.69 -4.98 7.61
CA TYR A 111 -1.37 -6.23 7.29
C TYR A 111 -0.36 -7.27 6.81
N GLN A 112 -0.60 -8.52 7.18
CA GLN A 112 0.17 -9.70 6.79
C GLN A 112 -0.72 -10.60 5.93
N SER A 113 -0.18 -11.14 4.83
CA SER A 113 -0.87 -12.15 4.03
C SER A 113 -1.16 -13.38 4.89
N GLN A 114 -2.35 -13.95 4.73
CA GLN A 114 -2.76 -15.19 5.42
C GLN A 114 -2.11 -16.42 4.80
#